data_AF-A0A934KTL3-F1
#
_entry.id   AF-A0A934KTL3-F1
#
_cell.length_a   1.000
_cell.length_b   1.000
_cell.length_c   1.000
_cell.angle_alpha   90.00
_cell.angle_beta   90.00
_cell.angle_gamma   90.00
#
_symmetry.space_group_name_H-M   'P 1'
#
loop_
_entity.id
_entity.type
_entity.pdbx_description
1 polymer ?
#
loop_
_entity_poly.entity_id
_entity_poly.type
_entity_poly.pdbx_seq_one_letter_code
_entity_poly.pdbx_strand_id
1 'polypeptide(L)'
;MKELTREHRAILNFKLASAQVRAIVGDEENIMFTRFYDAFEGGISYFIQSELNIRQGERCRALGVKPEIQSAALAQGAKLNKKGIEMLGISQAMLGEFIKTIAKEEPSTDVKFQAKLKEFQVDVREILSDLEIKASDAKEIDGVLTEVIAAAGPGKTSKDLAAFLAAKVKALAEVRGTAGRGAETNIAIWKLVAAATLLALAIWVVYKCYYSRWRCSKSEKAVYDTILAFAMVVFCACE
;
A
#
# COMPACT_ATOMS: atom_id res chain seq x y z
N MET A 1 -7.44 -23.21 21.90
CA MET A 1 -6.95 -22.48 20.70
C MET A 1 -5.60 -21.87 21.04
N LYS A 2 -4.56 -22.06 20.22
CA LYS A 2 -3.29 -21.33 20.41
C LYS A 2 -3.52 -19.87 20.04
N GLU A 3 -3.16 -18.94 20.91
CA GLU A 3 -3.20 -17.51 20.59
C GLU A 3 -2.21 -17.18 19.47
N LEU A 4 -2.61 -16.32 18.53
CA LEU A 4 -1.73 -15.82 17.48
C LEU A 4 -0.63 -14.94 18.11
N THR A 5 0.61 -15.09 17.62
CA THR A 5 1.68 -14.16 17.97
C THR A 5 1.34 -12.75 17.51
N ARG A 6 2.00 -11.74 18.08
CA ARG A 6 1.84 -10.34 17.70
C ARG A 6 2.02 -10.14 16.19
N GLU A 7 3.05 -10.75 15.61
CA GLU A 7 3.36 -10.68 14.18
C GLU A 7 2.23 -11.29 13.34
N HIS A 8 1.75 -12.48 13.71
CA HIS A 8 0.64 -13.12 12.99
C HIS A 8 -0.66 -12.33 13.10
N ARG A 9 -0.92 -11.71 14.25
CA ARG A 9 -2.08 -10.82 14.45
C ARG A 9 -2.00 -9.57 13.56
N ALA A 10 -0.83 -8.93 13.51
CA ALA A 10 -0.61 -7.76 12.66
C ALA A 10 -0.80 -8.08 11.17
N ILE A 11 -0.26 -9.21 10.69
CA ILE A 11 -0.50 -9.66 9.31
C ILE A 11 -1.98 -9.97 9.08
N LEU A 12 -2.63 -10.67 10.01
CA LEU A 12 -4.04 -11.02 9.86
C LEU A 12 -4.90 -9.75 9.73
N ASN A 13 -4.69 -8.77 10.60
CA ASN A 13 -5.43 -7.52 10.55
C ASN A 13 -5.17 -6.77 9.24
N PHE A 14 -3.91 -6.71 8.78
CA PHE A 14 -3.57 -6.12 7.48
C PHE A 14 -4.30 -6.85 6.35
N LYS A 15 -4.28 -8.20 6.34
CA LYS A 15 -4.93 -9.03 5.33
C LYS A 15 -6.44 -8.90 5.32
N LEU A 16 -7.06 -8.74 6.49
CA LEU A 16 -8.50 -8.52 6.60
C LEU A 16 -8.89 -7.15 6.04
N ALA A 17 -8.09 -6.12 6.32
CA ALA A 17 -8.33 -4.80 5.78
C ALA A 17 -8.05 -4.72 4.26
N SER A 18 -7.01 -5.43 3.79
CA SER A 18 -6.62 -5.51 2.37
C SER A 18 -7.54 -6.40 1.52
N ALA A 19 -8.38 -7.24 2.13
CA ALA A 19 -9.25 -8.20 1.44
C ALA A 19 -10.21 -7.51 0.47
N GLN A 20 -10.67 -6.33 0.84
CA GLN A 20 -11.56 -5.49 0.03
C GLN A 20 -10.86 -5.02 -1.26
N VAL A 21 -9.63 -4.55 -1.13
CA VAL A 21 -8.78 -4.18 -2.27
C VAL A 21 -8.54 -5.39 -3.18
N ARG A 22 -8.30 -6.56 -2.58
CA ARG A 22 -8.11 -7.81 -3.33
C ARG A 22 -9.34 -8.18 -4.14
N ALA A 23 -10.53 -8.03 -3.58
CA ALA A 23 -11.78 -8.28 -4.29
C ALA A 23 -11.92 -7.36 -5.52
N ILE A 24 -11.61 -6.08 -5.36
CA ILE A 24 -11.66 -5.09 -6.44
C ILE A 24 -10.63 -5.39 -7.54
N VAL A 25 -9.39 -5.70 -7.17
CA VAL A 25 -8.33 -6.05 -8.14
C VAL A 25 -8.62 -7.42 -8.79
N GLY A 26 -9.33 -8.32 -8.09
CA GLY A 26 -9.76 -9.61 -8.61
C GLY A 26 -10.88 -9.53 -9.64
N ASP A 27 -11.66 -8.45 -9.64
CA ASP A 27 -12.70 -8.17 -10.65
C ASP A 27 -12.10 -7.71 -12.00
N GLU A 28 -10.79 -7.38 -12.05
CA GLU A 28 -10.10 -7.06 -13.31
C GLU A 28 -9.82 -8.34 -14.12
N GLU A 29 -10.25 -8.38 -15.39
CA GLU A 29 -10.04 -9.54 -16.27
C GLU A 29 -8.56 -9.87 -16.49
N ASN A 30 -7.66 -8.91 -16.21
CA ASN A 30 -6.23 -9.14 -16.37
C ASN A 30 -5.60 -9.75 -15.12
N ILE A 31 -5.34 -11.06 -15.20
CA ILE A 31 -4.64 -11.86 -14.18
C ILE A 31 -3.30 -11.25 -13.71
N MET A 32 -2.60 -10.49 -14.56
CA MET A 32 -1.33 -9.86 -14.19
C MET A 32 -1.53 -8.74 -13.16
N PHE A 33 -2.65 -8.03 -13.20
CA PHE A 33 -2.97 -7.00 -12.23
C PHE A 33 -3.28 -7.61 -10.86
N THR A 34 -4.05 -8.70 -10.84
CA THR A 34 -4.29 -9.49 -9.61
C THR A 34 -3.01 -10.06 -9.03
N ARG A 35 -2.13 -10.63 -9.87
CA ARG A 35 -0.83 -11.16 -9.42
C ARG A 35 0.12 -10.08 -8.94
N PHE A 36 0.10 -8.91 -9.57
CA PHE A 36 0.82 -7.73 -9.10
C PHE A 36 0.43 -7.39 -7.66
N TYR A 37 -0.88 -7.33 -7.38
CA TYR A 37 -1.39 -6.98 -6.07
C TYR A 37 -1.11 -8.05 -5.02
N ASP A 38 -1.33 -9.34 -5.33
CA ASP A 38 -1.01 -10.45 -4.43
C ASP A 38 0.49 -10.42 -4.04
N ALA A 39 1.37 -10.11 -5.00
CA ALA A 39 2.79 -9.98 -4.73
C ALA A 39 3.12 -8.73 -3.89
N PHE A 40 2.48 -7.60 -4.18
CA PHE A 40 2.61 -6.36 -3.41
C PHE A 40 2.18 -6.57 -1.95
N GLU A 41 0.97 -7.10 -1.73
CA GLU A 41 0.41 -7.43 -0.42
C GLU A 41 1.32 -8.40 0.36
N GLY A 42 1.86 -9.41 -0.33
CA GLY A 42 2.86 -10.33 0.23
C GLY A 42 4.12 -9.60 0.68
N GLY A 43 4.62 -8.65 -0.13
CA GLY A 43 5.75 -7.79 0.21
C GLY A 43 5.51 -6.98 1.48
N ILE A 44 4.37 -6.28 1.56
CA ILE A 44 3.96 -5.51 2.74
C ILE A 44 3.85 -6.40 3.98
N SER A 45 3.23 -7.58 3.86
CA SER A 45 3.11 -8.55 4.95
C SER A 45 4.47 -8.97 5.52
N TYR A 46 5.50 -9.10 4.66
CA TYR A 46 6.85 -9.38 5.10
C TYR A 46 7.52 -8.17 5.77
N PHE A 47 7.30 -6.96 5.27
CA PHE A 47 7.83 -5.74 5.91
C PHE A 47 7.23 -5.49 7.29
N ILE A 48 5.93 -5.71 7.47
CA ILE A 48 5.26 -5.63 8.78
C ILE A 48 5.96 -6.56 9.80
N GLN A 49 6.13 -7.84 9.44
CA GLN A 49 6.79 -8.80 10.33
C GLN A 49 8.26 -8.46 10.56
N SER A 50 8.94 -8.00 9.51
CA SER A 50 10.34 -7.58 9.58
C SER A 50 10.49 -6.47 10.62
N GLU A 51 9.65 -5.44 10.54
CA GLU A 51 9.66 -4.29 11.44
C GLU A 51 9.42 -4.70 12.90
N LEU A 52 8.42 -5.54 13.15
CA LEU A 52 8.10 -6.03 14.49
C LEU A 52 9.27 -6.82 15.14
N ASN A 53 9.93 -7.66 14.34
CA ASN A 53 11.09 -8.42 14.78
C ASN A 53 12.31 -7.52 15.01
N ILE A 54 12.60 -6.60 14.09
CA ILE A 54 13.75 -5.69 14.22
C ILE A 54 13.57 -4.80 15.46
N ARG A 55 12.39 -4.18 15.64
CA ARG A 55 12.11 -3.36 16.82
C ARG A 55 12.20 -4.15 18.13
N GLN A 56 11.83 -5.43 18.12
CA GLN A 56 12.04 -6.29 19.29
C GLN A 56 13.53 -6.49 19.57
N GLY A 57 14.32 -6.79 18.54
CA GLY A 57 15.76 -6.92 18.67
C GLY A 57 16.44 -5.64 19.15
N GLU A 58 16.03 -4.48 18.63
CA GLU A 58 16.53 -3.16 19.03
C GLU A 58 16.18 -2.84 20.49
N ARG A 59 14.95 -3.14 20.96
CA ARG A 59 14.58 -2.99 22.37
C ARG A 59 15.38 -3.90 23.29
N CYS A 60 15.54 -5.18 22.93
CA CYS A 60 16.35 -6.12 23.70
C CYS A 60 17.80 -5.63 23.82
N ARG A 61 18.37 -5.14 22.71
CA ARG A 61 19.71 -4.55 22.68
C ARG A 61 19.81 -3.31 23.57
N ALA A 62 18.89 -2.36 23.42
CA ALA A 62 18.90 -1.09 24.15
C ALA A 62 18.78 -1.28 25.66
N LEU A 63 17.99 -2.27 26.09
CA LEU A 63 17.80 -2.61 27.50
C LEU A 63 18.86 -3.58 28.05
N GLY A 64 19.70 -4.15 27.19
CA GLY A 64 20.71 -5.14 27.59
C GLY A 64 20.11 -6.47 28.09
N VAL A 65 18.95 -6.88 27.57
CA VAL A 65 18.22 -8.08 28.02
C VAL A 65 18.00 -9.09 26.90
N LYS A 66 17.97 -10.39 27.26
CA LYS A 66 17.60 -11.51 26.38
C LYS A 66 18.42 -11.52 25.05
N PRO A 67 19.76 -11.69 25.12
CA PRO A 67 20.65 -11.61 23.95
C PRO A 67 20.34 -12.65 22.87
N GLU A 68 19.77 -13.81 23.25
CA GLU A 68 19.34 -14.85 22.32
C GLU A 68 18.14 -14.36 21.49
N ILE A 69 17.18 -13.70 22.15
CA ILE A 69 16.02 -13.08 21.48
C ILE A 69 16.47 -11.93 20.59
N GLN A 70 17.38 -11.08 21.07
CA GLN A 70 17.94 -10.01 20.24
C GLN A 70 18.49 -10.57 18.92
N SER A 71 19.36 -11.57 19.00
CA SER A 71 20.05 -12.13 17.83
C SER A 71 19.07 -12.80 16.87
N ALA A 72 18.14 -13.61 17.41
CA ALA A 72 17.12 -14.28 16.62
C ALA A 72 16.17 -13.29 15.93
N ALA A 73 15.70 -12.28 16.65
CA ALA A 73 14.75 -11.29 16.13
C ALA A 73 15.38 -10.43 15.03
N LEU A 74 16.63 -9.97 15.20
CA LEU A 74 17.32 -9.21 14.15
C LEU A 74 17.58 -10.05 12.89
N ALA A 75 18.02 -11.30 13.05
CA ALA A 75 18.26 -12.21 11.94
C ALA A 75 16.96 -12.52 11.17
N GLN A 76 15.88 -12.82 11.89
CA GLN A 76 14.57 -13.07 11.30
C GLN A 76 14.03 -11.81 10.62
N GLY A 77 14.19 -10.64 11.25
CA GLY A 77 13.82 -9.36 10.70
C GLY A 77 14.49 -9.06 9.35
N ALA A 78 15.80 -9.26 9.26
CA ALA A 78 16.57 -9.09 8.02
C ALA A 78 16.14 -10.08 6.93
N LYS A 79 15.93 -11.35 7.29
CA LYS A 79 15.44 -12.39 6.37
C LYS A 79 14.07 -12.02 5.79
N LEU A 80 13.15 -11.55 6.62
CA LEU A 80 11.81 -11.13 6.19
C LEU A 80 11.88 -9.88 5.31
N ASN A 81 12.75 -8.91 5.62
CA ASN A 81 12.94 -7.73 4.77
C ASN A 81 13.36 -8.13 3.35
N LYS A 82 14.32 -9.05 3.24
CA LYS A 82 14.79 -9.56 1.95
C LYS A 82 13.66 -10.21 1.16
N LYS A 83 12.86 -11.09 1.81
CA LYS A 83 11.67 -11.69 1.19
C LYS A 83 10.66 -10.64 0.72
N GLY A 84 10.45 -9.58 1.51
CA GLY A 84 9.57 -8.48 1.11
C GLY A 84 10.05 -7.78 -0.16
N ILE A 85 11.36 -7.50 -0.28
CA ILE A 85 11.96 -6.90 -1.48
C ILE A 85 11.84 -7.85 -2.69
N GLU A 86 12.09 -9.16 -2.51
CA GLU A 86 11.91 -10.17 -3.56
C GLU A 86 10.46 -10.20 -4.08
N MET A 87 9.48 -10.15 -3.18
CA MET A 87 8.06 -10.06 -3.54
C MET A 87 7.73 -8.77 -4.30
N LEU A 88 8.34 -7.64 -3.95
CA LEU A 88 8.18 -6.41 -4.73
C LEU A 88 8.81 -6.50 -6.11
N GLY A 89 9.90 -7.25 -6.28
CA GLY A 89 10.47 -7.54 -7.60
C GLY A 89 9.48 -8.31 -8.49
N ILE A 90 8.79 -9.31 -7.93
CA ILE A 90 7.71 -10.04 -8.63
C ILE A 90 6.56 -9.09 -8.95
N SER A 91 6.15 -8.26 -7.99
CA SER A 91 5.09 -7.26 -8.16
C SER A 91 5.39 -6.29 -9.31
N GLN A 92 6.61 -5.76 -9.38
CA GLN A 92 7.05 -4.89 -10.48
C GLN A 92 7.00 -5.58 -11.84
N ALA A 93 7.46 -6.83 -11.92
CA ALA A 93 7.42 -7.58 -13.16
C ALA A 93 5.98 -7.79 -13.66
N MET A 94 5.06 -8.19 -12.78
CA MET A 94 3.64 -8.39 -13.11
C MET A 94 2.96 -7.07 -13.52
N LEU A 95 3.26 -5.97 -12.82
CA LEU A 95 2.74 -4.65 -13.19
C LEU A 95 3.29 -4.18 -14.53
N GLY A 96 4.56 -4.46 -14.83
CA GLY A 96 5.16 -4.18 -16.13
C GLY A 96 4.47 -4.92 -17.28
N GLU A 97 4.12 -6.19 -17.08
CA GLU A 97 3.32 -6.95 -18.06
C GLU A 97 1.89 -6.39 -18.18
N PHE A 98 1.25 -6.04 -17.07
CA PHE A 98 -0.06 -5.40 -17.08
C PHE A 98 -0.07 -4.09 -17.89
N ILE A 99 0.92 -3.22 -17.68
CA ILE A 99 1.04 -1.93 -18.40
C ILE A 99 1.06 -2.12 -19.92
N LYS A 100 1.70 -3.18 -20.41
CA LYS A 100 1.74 -3.50 -21.85
C LYS A 100 0.37 -3.85 -22.42
N THR A 101 -0.56 -4.30 -21.58
CA THR A 101 -1.93 -4.64 -22.00
C THR A 101 -2.88 -3.45 -22.04
N ILE A 102 -2.50 -2.32 -21.42
CA ILE A 102 -3.32 -1.11 -21.42
C ILE A 102 -3.41 -0.58 -22.85
N ALA A 103 -4.63 -0.30 -23.31
CA ALA A 103 -4.89 0.16 -24.66
C ALA A 103 -4.08 1.41 -25.02
N LYS A 104 -3.72 1.55 -26.31
CA LYS A 104 -2.98 2.73 -26.79
C LYS A 104 -3.78 4.02 -26.66
N GLU A 105 -5.09 3.94 -26.87
CA GLU A 105 -6.03 5.06 -26.87
C GLU A 105 -6.97 4.95 -25.67
N GLU A 106 -6.45 5.30 -24.50
CA GLU A 106 -7.24 5.42 -23.28
C GLU A 106 -7.78 6.86 -23.16
N PRO A 107 -9.02 7.05 -22.67
CA PRO A 107 -9.59 8.38 -22.51
C PRO A 107 -8.77 9.22 -21.55
N SER A 108 -8.49 10.47 -21.91
CA SER A 108 -7.85 11.39 -20.99
C SER A 108 -8.84 11.85 -19.93
N THR A 109 -8.35 12.01 -18.70
CA THR A 109 -9.12 12.54 -17.58
C THR A 109 -9.66 13.94 -17.89
N ASP A 110 -10.96 14.10 -17.69
CA ASP A 110 -11.74 15.31 -17.97
C ASP A 110 -12.22 16.00 -16.69
N VAL A 111 -12.86 17.15 -16.83
CA VAL A 111 -13.35 17.97 -15.72
C VAL A 111 -14.33 17.22 -14.81
N LYS A 112 -15.16 16.32 -15.36
CA LYS A 112 -16.13 15.55 -14.57
C LYS A 112 -15.44 14.46 -13.77
N PHE A 113 -14.43 13.79 -14.34
CA PHE A 113 -13.60 12.87 -13.57
C PHE A 113 -12.83 13.59 -12.46
N GLN A 114 -12.32 14.79 -12.70
CA GLN A 114 -11.67 15.60 -11.65
C GLN A 114 -12.62 15.94 -10.50
N ALA A 115 -13.91 16.17 -10.79
CA ALA A 115 -14.91 16.34 -9.74
C ALA A 115 -15.06 15.06 -8.89
N LYS A 116 -15.02 13.87 -9.51
CA LYS A 116 -15.03 12.58 -8.79
C LYS A 116 -13.78 12.34 -7.94
N LEU A 117 -12.60 12.72 -8.43
CA LEU A 117 -11.39 12.67 -7.61
C LEU A 117 -11.46 13.60 -6.40
N LYS A 118 -12.11 14.76 -6.55
CA LYS A 118 -12.30 15.70 -5.44
C LYS A 118 -13.27 15.16 -4.39
N GLU A 119 -14.36 14.50 -4.81
CA GLU A 119 -15.26 13.77 -3.89
C GLU A 119 -14.47 12.71 -3.11
N PHE A 120 -13.74 11.84 -3.82
CA PHE A 120 -12.87 10.83 -3.21
C PHE A 120 -11.85 11.44 -2.23
N GLN A 121 -11.25 12.58 -2.57
CA GLN A 121 -10.31 13.28 -1.69
C GLN A 121 -10.96 13.74 -0.38
N VAL A 122 -12.19 14.24 -0.45
CA VAL A 122 -12.96 14.65 0.73
C VAL A 122 -13.27 13.44 1.60
N ASP A 123 -13.76 12.34 1.01
CA ASP A 123 -14.11 11.13 1.75
C ASP A 123 -12.89 10.54 2.49
N VAL A 124 -11.71 10.51 1.84
CA VAL A 124 -10.46 10.08 2.50
C VAL A 124 -10.10 11.00 3.66
N ARG A 125 -10.24 12.32 3.50
CA ARG A 125 -9.94 13.30 4.55
C ARG A 125 -10.88 13.20 5.74
N GLU A 126 -12.17 12.96 5.51
CA GLU A 126 -13.15 12.73 6.56
C GLU A 126 -12.77 11.49 7.37
N ILE A 127 -12.46 10.37 6.70
CA ILE A 127 -12.00 9.15 7.38
C ILE A 127 -10.73 9.43 8.19
N LEU A 128 -9.74 10.14 7.65
CA LEU A 128 -8.51 10.48 8.37
C LEU A 128 -8.79 11.33 9.61
N SER A 129 -9.84 12.16 9.60
CA SER A 129 -10.22 12.98 10.75
C SER A 129 -10.87 12.19 11.88
N ASP A 130 -11.49 11.05 11.56
CA ASP A 130 -12.12 10.15 12.53
C ASP A 130 -11.14 9.13 13.14
N LEU A 131 -9.94 8.98 12.57
CA LEU A 131 -8.92 8.08 13.10
C LEU A 131 -8.23 8.68 14.33
N GLU A 132 -7.91 7.83 15.31
CA GLU A 132 -7.13 8.19 16.51
C GLU A 132 -5.63 8.33 16.19
N ILE A 133 -5.29 9.29 15.33
CA ILE A 133 -3.92 9.53 14.83
C ILE A 133 -3.48 10.96 15.14
N LYS A 134 -2.15 11.18 15.18
CA LYS A 134 -1.62 12.53 15.39
C LYS A 134 -1.99 13.42 14.19
N ALA A 135 -2.25 14.70 14.45
CA ALA A 135 -2.52 15.68 13.40
C ALA A 135 -1.36 15.79 12.37
N SER A 136 -0.10 15.62 12.82
CA SER A 136 1.06 15.57 11.93
C SER A 136 0.99 14.41 10.93
N ASP A 137 0.50 13.26 11.40
CA ASP A 137 0.48 12.00 10.67
C ASP A 137 -0.64 12.03 9.63
N ALA A 138 -1.82 12.54 10.03
CA ALA A 138 -2.91 12.85 9.11
C ALA A 138 -2.47 13.79 7.98
N LYS A 139 -1.66 14.81 8.30
CA LYS A 139 -1.15 15.77 7.31
C LYS A 139 -0.14 15.15 6.34
N GLU A 140 0.77 14.30 6.82
CA GLU A 140 1.71 13.58 5.94
C GLU A 140 0.97 12.69 4.95
N ILE A 141 -0.07 12.01 5.41
CA ILE A 141 -0.94 11.17 4.60
C ILE A 141 -1.72 11.99 3.56
N ASP A 142 -2.30 13.12 3.96
CA ASP A 142 -2.98 14.00 3.01
C ASP A 142 -2.03 14.52 1.92
N GLY A 143 -0.76 14.71 2.28
CA GLY A 143 0.31 14.97 1.32
C GLY A 143 0.47 13.83 0.30
N VAL A 144 0.49 12.59 0.77
CA VAL A 144 0.52 11.40 -0.12
C VAL A 144 -0.72 11.33 -1.00
N LEU A 145 -1.91 11.54 -0.45
CA LEU A 145 -3.17 11.56 -1.22
C LEU A 145 -3.13 12.62 -2.33
N THR A 146 -2.66 13.82 -2.01
CA THR A 146 -2.52 14.93 -2.96
C THR A 146 -1.54 14.58 -4.08
N GLU A 147 -0.41 13.94 -3.75
CA GLU A 147 0.55 13.45 -4.74
C GLU A 147 -0.09 12.44 -5.71
N VAL A 148 -0.84 11.48 -5.18
CA VAL A 148 -1.48 10.43 -5.99
C VAL A 148 -2.58 11.03 -6.88
N ILE A 149 -3.40 11.95 -6.37
CA ILE A 149 -4.43 12.64 -7.17
C ILE A 149 -3.79 13.42 -8.32
N ALA A 150 -2.63 14.06 -8.09
CA ALA A 150 -1.92 14.76 -9.15
C ALA A 150 -1.48 13.82 -10.29
N ALA A 151 -1.18 12.55 -10.00
CA ALA A 151 -0.88 11.54 -11.03
C ALA A 151 -2.10 11.20 -11.92
N ALA A 152 -3.32 11.51 -11.46
CA ALA A 152 -4.57 11.40 -12.20
C ALA A 152 -5.16 12.76 -12.62
N GLY A 153 -4.34 13.83 -12.60
CA GLY A 153 -4.77 15.19 -12.93
C GLY A 153 -5.19 15.37 -14.40
N PRO A 154 -5.69 16.57 -14.78
CA PRO A 154 -6.27 16.82 -16.11
C PRO A 154 -5.34 16.39 -17.26
N GLY A 155 -5.92 15.71 -18.26
CA GLY A 155 -5.17 15.25 -19.45
C GLY A 155 -4.32 14.00 -19.23
N LYS A 156 -4.30 13.44 -18.00
CA LYS A 156 -3.66 12.15 -17.70
C LYS A 156 -4.53 10.97 -18.13
N THR A 157 -3.92 9.82 -18.33
CA THR A 157 -4.59 8.56 -18.70
C THR A 157 -4.36 7.49 -17.65
N SER A 158 -5.03 6.33 -17.79
CA SER A 158 -4.71 5.14 -16.98
C SER A 158 -3.21 4.79 -17.04
N LYS A 159 -2.53 4.98 -18.17
CA LYS A 159 -1.09 4.71 -18.26
C LYS A 159 -0.24 5.55 -17.32
N ASP A 160 -0.59 6.82 -17.11
CA ASP A 160 0.09 7.68 -16.15
C ASP A 160 -0.06 7.14 -14.72
N LEU A 161 -1.27 6.69 -14.36
CA LEU A 161 -1.54 6.05 -13.07
C LEU A 161 -0.77 4.74 -12.89
N ALA A 162 -0.72 3.90 -13.92
CA ALA A 162 0.05 2.65 -13.84
C ALA A 162 1.57 2.91 -13.77
N ALA A 163 2.07 3.92 -14.47
CA ALA A 163 3.46 4.34 -14.35
C ALA A 163 3.78 4.87 -12.94
N PHE A 164 2.86 5.63 -12.34
CA PHE A 164 2.97 6.06 -10.95
C PHE A 164 3.01 4.87 -9.98
N LEU A 165 2.10 3.89 -10.13
CA LEU A 165 2.12 2.64 -9.36
C LEU A 165 3.49 1.94 -9.47
N ALA A 166 4.00 1.77 -10.69
CA ALA A 166 5.29 1.14 -10.93
C ALA A 166 6.44 1.89 -10.24
N ALA A 167 6.42 3.22 -10.30
CA ALA A 167 7.39 4.06 -9.63
C ALA A 167 7.33 3.91 -8.10
N LYS A 168 6.13 3.83 -7.50
CA LYS A 168 5.98 3.66 -6.04
C LYS A 168 6.36 2.27 -5.55
N VAL A 169 6.04 1.21 -6.30
CA VAL A 169 6.48 -0.15 -5.97
C VAL A 169 8.01 -0.25 -6.04
N LYS A 170 8.64 0.44 -7.01
CA LYS A 170 10.09 0.56 -7.09
C LYS A 170 10.68 1.33 -5.91
N ALA A 171 10.16 2.53 -5.63
CA ALA A 171 10.59 3.35 -4.51
C ALA A 171 10.47 2.60 -3.18
N LEU A 172 9.43 1.78 -2.99
CA LEU A 172 9.26 1.00 -1.78
C LEU A 172 10.37 -0.05 -1.60
N ALA A 173 10.75 -0.75 -2.68
CA ALA A 173 11.85 -1.69 -2.65
C ALA A 173 13.19 -1.00 -2.34
N GLU A 174 13.42 0.17 -2.94
CA GLU A 174 14.62 0.98 -2.72
C GLU A 174 14.71 1.46 -1.27
N VAL A 175 13.63 2.06 -0.74
CA VAL A 175 13.55 2.52 0.65
C VAL A 175 13.84 1.38 1.63
N ARG A 176 13.27 0.19 1.41
CA ARG A 176 13.50 -0.99 2.25
C ARG A 176 14.90 -1.60 2.08
N GLY A 177 15.61 -1.27 1.00
CA GLY A 177 17.00 -1.65 0.76
C GLY A 177 18.02 -0.74 1.44
N THR A 178 17.61 0.43 1.94
CA THR A 178 18.51 1.36 2.65
C THR A 178 18.85 0.86 4.06
N ALA A 179 19.91 1.41 4.66
CA ALA A 179 20.40 1.00 5.98
C ALA A 179 19.34 1.14 7.09
N GLY A 180 18.60 2.25 7.12
CA GLY A 180 17.51 2.45 8.08
C GLY A 180 16.14 1.96 7.59
N ARG A 181 16.07 1.43 6.35
CA ARG A 181 14.92 0.72 5.79
C ARG A 181 13.64 1.57 5.74
N GLY A 182 13.79 2.90 5.69
CA GLY A 182 12.67 3.83 5.72
C GLY A 182 11.99 3.91 7.08
N ALA A 183 12.67 3.61 8.19
CA ALA A 183 12.11 3.68 9.54
C ALA A 183 12.50 4.98 10.30
N GLU A 184 13.12 5.94 9.62
CA GLU A 184 13.79 7.10 10.24
C GLU A 184 12.86 8.27 10.63
N THR A 185 11.59 8.23 10.24
CA THR A 185 10.60 9.32 10.44
C THR A 185 9.47 8.92 11.38
N ASN A 186 8.63 9.88 11.79
CA ASN A 186 7.51 9.66 12.71
C ASN A 186 6.55 8.59 12.17
N ILE A 187 6.10 8.73 10.90
CA ILE A 187 5.61 7.59 10.12
C ILE A 187 6.76 7.08 9.28
N ALA A 188 7.13 5.81 9.44
CA ALA A 188 8.14 5.17 8.61
C ALA A 188 7.85 5.40 7.10
N ILE A 189 8.81 5.98 6.37
CA ILE A 189 8.74 6.33 4.95
C ILE A 189 8.17 5.18 4.10
N TRP A 190 8.59 3.94 4.37
CA TRP A 190 8.11 2.79 3.62
C TRP A 190 6.59 2.60 3.74
N LYS A 191 6.00 2.95 4.89
CA LYS A 191 4.54 2.92 5.08
C LYS A 191 3.86 3.97 4.22
N LEU A 192 4.42 5.19 4.14
CA LEU A 192 3.90 6.26 3.28
C LEU A 192 3.95 5.87 1.79
N VAL A 193 5.03 5.23 1.34
CA VAL A 193 5.14 4.75 -0.05
C VAL A 193 4.17 3.59 -0.33
N ALA A 194 3.98 2.67 0.61
CA ALA A 194 2.98 1.61 0.52
C ALA A 194 1.55 2.19 0.47
N ALA A 195 1.27 3.19 1.30
CA ALA A 195 0.05 3.98 1.28
C ALA A 195 -0.22 4.63 -0.08
N ALA A 196 0.78 5.29 -0.67
CA ALA A 196 0.69 5.87 -2.00
C ALA A 196 0.30 4.84 -3.07
N THR A 197 0.82 3.61 -2.94
CA THR A 197 0.51 2.51 -3.86
C THR A 197 -0.94 2.06 -3.71
N LEU A 198 -1.44 1.89 -2.48
CA LEU A 198 -2.84 1.52 -2.22
C LEU A 198 -3.83 2.61 -2.69
N LEU A 199 -3.53 3.88 -2.43
CA LEU A 199 -4.35 5.00 -2.90
C LEU A 199 -4.36 5.10 -4.43
N ALA A 200 -3.22 4.86 -5.07
CA ALA A 200 -3.15 4.83 -6.53
C ALA A 200 -3.98 3.69 -7.13
N LEU A 201 -4.06 2.53 -6.45
CA LEU A 201 -4.96 1.45 -6.84
C LEU A 201 -6.42 1.82 -6.67
N ALA A 202 -6.79 2.50 -5.58
CA ALA A 202 -8.14 3.01 -5.40
C ALA A 202 -8.52 3.97 -6.55
N ILE A 203 -7.63 4.92 -6.88
CA ILE A 203 -7.87 5.88 -7.97
C ILE A 203 -7.90 5.19 -9.35
N TRP A 204 -7.07 4.17 -9.58
CA TRP A 204 -7.13 3.34 -10.79
C TRP A 204 -8.53 2.74 -10.97
N VAL A 205 -9.11 2.22 -9.90
CA VAL A 205 -10.45 1.62 -9.92
C VAL A 205 -11.50 2.68 -10.22
N VAL A 206 -11.43 3.86 -9.58
CA VAL A 206 -12.32 4.99 -9.88
C VAL A 206 -12.22 5.39 -11.35
N TYR A 207 -11.00 5.47 -11.91
CA TYR A 207 -10.77 5.76 -13.32
C TYR A 207 -11.44 4.73 -14.23
N LYS A 208 -11.21 3.43 -13.98
CA LYS A 208 -11.77 2.36 -14.79
C LYS A 208 -13.29 2.35 -14.69
N CYS A 209 -13.85 2.58 -13.51
CA CYS A 209 -15.29 2.67 -13.32
C CYS A 209 -15.91 3.85 -14.07
N TYR A 210 -15.25 5.01 -14.05
CA TYR A 210 -15.76 6.20 -14.70
C TYR A 210 -15.70 6.12 -16.24
N TYR A 211 -14.58 5.64 -16.79
CA TYR A 211 -14.31 5.69 -18.23
C TYR A 211 -14.59 4.40 -18.97
N SER A 212 -14.51 3.26 -18.31
CA SER A 212 -14.65 1.97 -18.97
C SER A 212 -16.12 1.56 -19.00
N ARG A 213 -16.55 0.89 -20.08
CA ARG A 213 -17.87 0.22 -20.19
C ARG A 213 -18.04 -0.96 -19.21
N TRP A 214 -17.10 -1.14 -18.30
CA TRP A 214 -17.11 -2.17 -17.29
C TRP A 214 -18.22 -1.81 -16.32
N ARG A 215 -19.20 -2.72 -16.18
CA ARG A 215 -20.25 -2.55 -15.18
C ARG A 215 -19.54 -2.50 -13.84
N CYS A 216 -19.45 -1.32 -13.22
CA CYS A 216 -19.01 -1.22 -11.84
C CYS A 216 -19.82 -2.23 -11.02
N SER A 217 -19.15 -3.18 -10.40
CA SER A 217 -19.81 -4.12 -9.50
C SER A 217 -20.25 -3.34 -8.25
N LYS A 218 -21.19 -3.87 -7.45
CA LYS A 218 -21.62 -3.26 -6.17
C LYS A 218 -20.48 -3.02 -5.15
N SER A 219 -19.24 -3.35 -5.51
CA SER A 219 -17.99 -3.16 -4.78
C SER A 219 -17.45 -1.71 -4.82
N GLU A 220 -18.16 -0.75 -5.42
CA GLU A 220 -17.78 0.68 -5.34
C GLU A 220 -17.67 1.18 -3.89
N LYS A 221 -18.45 0.61 -2.96
CA LYS A 221 -18.31 0.85 -1.52
C LYS A 221 -16.96 0.35 -0.96
N ALA A 222 -16.37 -0.68 -1.57
CA ALA A 222 -15.10 -1.27 -1.17
C ALA A 222 -13.87 -0.42 -1.57
N VAL A 223 -14.00 0.51 -2.53
CA VAL A 223 -12.95 1.51 -2.81
C VAL A 223 -12.72 2.39 -1.57
N TYR A 224 -13.79 2.71 -0.84
CA TYR A 224 -13.70 3.42 0.44
C TYR A 224 -13.12 2.53 1.55
N ASP A 225 -13.33 1.22 1.51
CA ASP A 225 -12.70 0.28 2.44
C ASP A 225 -11.19 0.04 2.14
N THR A 226 -10.70 0.42 0.94
CA THR A 226 -9.25 0.49 0.64
C THR A 226 -8.53 1.48 1.56
N ILE A 227 -9.27 2.47 2.09
CA ILE A 227 -8.79 3.44 3.06
C ILE A 227 -8.56 2.77 4.43
N LEU A 228 -9.30 1.71 4.76
CA LEU A 228 -9.05 0.89 5.96
C LEU A 228 -7.78 0.05 5.81
N ALA A 229 -7.52 -0.52 4.63
CA ALA A 229 -6.26 -1.19 4.32
C ALA A 229 -5.07 -0.23 4.43
N PHE A 230 -5.25 0.97 3.89
CA PHE A 230 -4.33 2.10 4.02
C PHE A 230 -4.05 2.44 5.49
N ALA A 231 -5.10 2.61 6.31
CA ALA A 231 -4.97 2.92 7.72
C ALA A 231 -4.23 1.80 8.49
N MET A 232 -4.50 0.53 8.16
CA MET A 232 -3.78 -0.60 8.77
C MET A 232 -2.28 -0.63 8.44
N VAL A 233 -1.89 -0.31 7.20
CA VAL A 233 -0.48 -0.22 6.78
C VAL A 233 0.24 0.93 7.48
N VAL A 234 -0.43 2.08 7.56
CA VAL A 234 0.19 3.28 8.13
C VAL A 234 0.25 3.21 9.66
N PHE A 235 -0.79 2.67 10.31
CA PHE A 235 -0.95 2.77 11.77
C PHE A 235 -0.79 1.43 12.48
N CYS A 236 -1.74 0.52 12.33
CA CYS A 236 -1.91 -0.61 13.25
C CYS A 236 -0.92 -1.76 13.10
N ALA A 237 -0.16 -1.84 12.00
CA ALA A 237 0.71 -3.01 11.77
C ALA A 237 1.99 -3.04 12.62
N CYS A 238 2.39 -1.93 13.26
CA CYS A 238 3.69 -1.83 13.94
C CYS A 238 3.71 -1.09 15.29
N GLU A 239 2.53 -0.73 15.82
CA GLU A 239 2.34 -0.30 17.21
C GLU A 239 2.07 -1.51 18.10
#